data_AF-A0A663LUC5-F1
#
_entry.id   AF-A0A663LUC5-F1
#
_cell.length_a   1.000
_cell.length_b   1.000
_cell.length_c   1.000
_cell.angle_alpha   90.00
_cell.angle_beta   90.00
_cell.angle_gamma   90.00
#
_symmetry.space_group_name_H-M   'P 1'
#
loop_
_entity.id
_entity.type
_entity.pdbx_description
1 polymer ?
#
loop_
_entity_poly.entity_id
_entity_poly.type
_entity_poly.pdbx_seq_one_letter_code
_entity_poly.pdbx_strand_id
1 'polypeptide(L)'
;MSNSAQPPQAEDFYKTDLEGRFFPSWTEVSKVGEVTLGEGQQARGVSAQGETCEPKTDIVFLKVHKSASSTVMNILFRFGEMHNLTFAFPMGGGNQLFYPHHFLAKFVQGFSPKSPRQFNILCHHMRFLRPEVQKVVSSSAVYFSILRNPVQLMESSFMYYKGTSAFSHVHSLEEFLSQPYHYYNATKSDSHYARNLMTFDFGFNPNGEVSAKRVQLMLKAIEVSFDLLLISEYFDESMVLLKEMLCWDLDSVVSFPLNIRDSSTKSPLSATMVEKIKDWNRLDWEIYTHFNRTFWERIDRDIGRERMHREVKALRQRQAELARTCLQGAGSVSPKDIKDSSLRPLQHGNAKILGYNLKQGLDKETEHVCRRLVTPELQYSSTLQPPQQPKKQTSNI
;
A
#
# COMPACT_ATOMS: atom_id res chain seq x y z
N MET A 1 42.18 13.94 -6.66
CA MET A 1 41.55 12.68 -6.21
C MET A 1 40.45 13.04 -5.24
N SER A 2 39.21 13.07 -5.68
CA SER A 2 38.05 13.44 -4.86
C SER A 2 37.26 12.18 -4.55
N ASN A 3 37.22 11.80 -3.27
CA ASN A 3 36.49 10.65 -2.76
C ASN A 3 34.99 10.97 -2.75
N SER A 4 34.21 10.45 -3.69
CA SER A 4 32.75 10.46 -3.59
C SER A 4 32.30 9.34 -2.67
N ALA A 5 31.95 9.68 -1.43
CA ALA A 5 31.30 8.76 -0.51
C ALA A 5 29.95 8.29 -1.10
N GLN A 6 29.79 6.99 -1.28
CA GLN A 6 28.51 6.39 -1.66
C GLN A 6 27.49 6.57 -0.52
N PRO A 7 26.21 6.88 -0.83
CA PRO A 7 25.17 6.94 0.19
C PRO A 7 24.97 5.55 0.82
N PRO A 8 24.76 5.46 2.15
CA PRO A 8 24.62 4.17 2.86
C PRO A 8 23.40 3.39 2.33
N GLN A 9 23.58 2.09 2.12
CA GLN A 9 22.52 1.22 1.62
C GLN A 9 21.59 0.83 2.76
N ALA A 10 20.29 0.65 2.50
CA ALA A 10 19.32 0.21 3.52
C ALA A 10 19.77 -1.07 4.25
N GLU A 11 20.48 -1.96 3.55
CA GLU A 11 21.06 -3.20 4.09
C GLU A 11 22.09 -2.96 5.19
N ASP A 12 22.80 -1.82 5.18
CA ASP A 12 23.78 -1.47 6.21
C ASP A 12 23.08 -1.01 7.50
N PHE A 13 21.90 -0.40 7.41
CA PHE A 13 21.10 0.01 8.57
C PHE A 13 20.41 -1.17 9.27
N TYR A 14 20.03 -2.22 8.54
CA TYR A 14 19.42 -3.41 9.16
C TYR A 14 20.44 -4.31 9.87
N LYS A 15 21.72 -4.26 9.48
CA LYS A 15 22.79 -5.00 10.19
C LYS A 15 23.08 -4.42 11.57
N THR A 16 23.11 -3.08 11.70
CA THR A 16 23.41 -2.41 12.97
C THR A 16 22.30 -2.55 14.00
N ASP A 17 21.03 -2.70 13.59
CA ASP A 17 19.89 -2.81 14.50
C ASP A 17 19.68 -4.24 15.07
N LEU A 18 20.30 -5.26 14.47
CA LEU A 18 20.22 -6.66 14.93
C LEU A 18 21.12 -6.98 16.13
N GLU A 19 22.16 -6.18 16.37
CA GLU A 19 23.13 -6.42 17.44
C GLU A 19 22.70 -5.82 18.80
N GLY A 20 21.56 -5.11 18.88
CA GLY A 20 21.27 -4.19 19.97
C GLY A 20 20.00 -4.40 20.82
N ARG A 21 19.31 -5.55 20.79
CA ARG A 21 18.06 -5.70 21.59
C ARG A 21 18.06 -6.87 22.57
N PHE A 22 18.33 -6.51 23.83
CA PHE A 22 17.90 -7.25 25.02
C PHE A 22 16.36 -7.28 25.07
N PHE A 23 15.79 -8.48 25.25
CA PHE A 23 14.37 -8.70 25.50
C PHE A 23 14.04 -8.41 26.98
N PRO A 24 13.10 -7.50 27.31
CA PRO A 24 12.52 -7.46 28.64
C PRO A 24 11.31 -8.39 28.72
N SER A 25 11.31 -9.28 29.71
CA SER A 25 10.14 -10.07 30.11
C SER A 25 9.10 -9.15 30.77
N TRP A 26 7.87 -9.18 30.30
CA TRP A 26 6.76 -8.42 30.88
C TRP A 26 6.09 -9.23 31.99
N THR A 27 6.39 -8.89 33.25
CA THR A 27 5.49 -9.05 34.39
C THR A 27 5.65 -7.82 35.27
N GLU A 28 4.68 -6.92 35.24
CA GLU A 28 4.10 -6.23 36.40
C GLU A 28 3.18 -5.07 35.96
N VAL A 29 1.93 -5.16 36.40
CA VAL A 29 0.88 -4.15 36.22
C VAL A 29 0.98 -3.16 37.36
N SER A 30 1.08 -1.86 37.05
CA SER A 30 0.93 -0.78 38.02
C SER A 30 -0.29 0.08 37.68
N LYS A 31 -1.24 0.14 38.62
CA LYS A 31 -2.44 1.00 38.62
C LYS A 31 -2.07 2.45 38.93
N VAL A 32 -2.64 3.41 38.19
CA VAL A 32 -3.14 4.77 38.58
C VAL A 32 -3.84 5.30 37.31
N GLY A 33 -4.94 6.06 37.25
CA GLY A 33 -5.84 6.73 38.18
C GLY A 33 -6.85 7.51 37.30
N GLU A 34 -8.11 7.55 37.70
CA GLU A 34 -9.26 7.97 36.90
C GLU A 34 -9.38 9.49 36.80
N VAL A 35 -9.57 10.03 35.59
CA VAL A 35 -10.04 11.40 35.35
C VAL A 35 -11.11 11.37 34.26
N THR A 36 -12.33 11.70 34.63
CA THR A 36 -13.52 11.78 33.77
C THR A 36 -13.57 13.10 32.99
N LEU A 37 -13.97 13.07 31.70
CA LEU A 37 -14.70 14.15 31.02
C LEU A 37 -15.22 13.73 29.62
N GLY A 38 -16.52 13.93 29.38
CA GLY A 38 -17.10 14.42 28.11
C GLY A 38 -17.56 13.41 27.06
N GLU A 39 -18.87 13.25 26.91
CA GLU A 39 -19.55 12.40 25.92
C GLU A 39 -19.27 12.80 24.46
N GLY A 40 -18.78 11.84 23.68
CA GLY A 40 -18.82 11.81 22.22
C GLY A 40 -18.99 10.36 21.78
N GLN A 41 -19.98 10.07 20.94
CA GLN A 41 -20.31 8.70 20.48
C GLN A 41 -19.11 8.06 19.76
N GLN A 42 -18.35 7.23 20.47
CA GLN A 42 -17.32 6.35 19.94
C GLN A 42 -17.95 5.01 19.56
N ALA A 43 -17.84 4.65 18.28
CA ALA A 43 -18.14 3.30 17.82
C ALA A 43 -17.10 2.34 18.40
N ARG A 44 -17.50 1.56 19.42
CA ARG A 44 -16.68 0.48 20.00
C ARG A 44 -16.71 -0.73 19.06
N GLY A 45 -15.56 -1.08 18.48
CA GLY A 45 -15.36 -2.36 17.81
C GLY A 45 -15.24 -3.48 18.85
N VAL A 46 -16.14 -4.46 18.82
CA VAL A 46 -16.06 -5.64 19.70
C VAL A 46 -15.10 -6.65 19.08
N SER A 47 -13.93 -6.85 19.71
CA SER A 47 -12.99 -7.92 19.39
C SER A 47 -13.37 -9.22 20.11
N ALA A 48 -12.92 -10.35 19.55
CA ALA A 48 -13.29 -11.73 19.90
C ALA A 48 -12.88 -12.22 21.30
N GLN A 49 -12.43 -11.34 22.20
CA GLN A 49 -12.08 -11.69 23.60
C GLN A 49 -12.87 -10.92 24.66
N GLY A 50 -13.92 -10.17 24.31
CA GLY A 50 -14.70 -9.42 25.32
C GLY A 50 -13.95 -8.22 25.91
N GLU A 51 -12.74 -7.94 25.43
CA GLU A 51 -12.05 -6.67 25.67
C GLU A 51 -12.45 -5.69 24.57
N THR A 52 -13.01 -4.55 24.98
CA THR A 52 -13.19 -3.39 24.10
C THR A 52 -11.82 -2.95 23.61
N CYS A 53 -11.57 -3.04 22.30
CA CYS A 53 -10.32 -2.54 21.72
C CYS A 53 -10.57 -1.22 20.98
N GLU A 54 -9.69 -0.26 21.22
CA GLU A 54 -9.81 1.07 20.64
C GLU A 54 -9.33 1.06 19.18
N PRO A 55 -10.10 1.65 18.24
CA PRO A 55 -9.71 1.78 16.84
C PRO A 55 -8.32 2.42 16.70
N LYS A 56 -7.43 1.76 15.95
CA LYS A 56 -6.08 2.27 15.68
C LYS A 56 -6.16 3.37 14.63
N THR A 57 -5.54 4.51 14.92
CA THR A 57 -5.57 5.71 14.07
C THR A 57 -4.20 6.06 13.48
N ASP A 58 -3.11 5.68 14.15
CA ASP A 58 -1.75 5.85 13.65
C ASP A 58 -1.32 4.65 12.80
N ILE A 59 -1.14 4.87 11.51
CA ILE A 59 -1.01 3.84 10.48
C ILE A 59 0.09 4.19 9.49
N VAL A 60 0.96 3.22 9.24
CA VAL A 60 1.88 3.22 8.11
C VAL A 60 1.47 2.12 7.15
N PHE A 61 1.06 2.51 5.95
CA PHE A 61 0.81 1.60 4.85
C PHE A 61 1.88 1.79 3.76
N LEU A 62 2.79 0.82 3.64
CA LEU A 62 3.70 0.79 2.50
C LEU A 62 2.94 0.28 1.27
N LYS A 63 2.64 1.19 0.34
CA LYS A 63 2.09 0.84 -0.96
C LYS A 63 3.13 0.15 -1.83
N VAL A 64 2.88 -1.11 -2.14
CA VAL A 64 3.55 -1.81 -3.24
C VAL A 64 2.84 -1.50 -4.55
N HIS A 65 3.60 -1.35 -5.63
CA HIS A 65 3.04 -1.07 -6.95
C HIS A 65 2.25 -2.28 -7.47
N LYS A 66 1.12 -2.00 -8.12
CA LYS A 66 0.29 -2.98 -8.85
C LYS A 66 -0.21 -4.16 -7.99
N SER A 67 -0.34 -3.99 -6.68
CA SER A 67 -0.82 -4.98 -5.70
C SER A 67 -2.14 -4.57 -5.02
N ALA A 68 -3.10 -4.03 -5.80
CA ALA A 68 -4.38 -3.50 -5.28
C ALA A 68 -4.24 -2.39 -4.20
N SER A 69 -3.07 -1.78 -4.09
CA SER A 69 -2.75 -0.78 -3.07
C SER A 69 -3.49 0.55 -3.23
N SER A 70 -4.07 0.84 -4.40
CA SER A 70 -5.01 1.97 -4.59
C SER A 70 -6.34 1.76 -3.84
N THR A 71 -6.86 0.53 -3.80
CA THR A 71 -8.08 0.20 -3.04
C THR A 71 -7.84 0.36 -1.54
N VAL A 72 -6.72 -0.15 -1.03
CA VAL A 72 -6.35 -0.01 0.39
C VAL A 72 -6.13 1.45 0.75
N MET A 73 -5.50 2.25 -0.12
CA MET A 73 -5.35 3.69 0.10
C MET A 73 -6.70 4.42 0.18
N ASN A 74 -7.68 4.04 -0.65
CA ASN A 74 -9.04 4.59 -0.56
C ASN A 74 -9.71 4.26 0.78
N ILE A 75 -9.55 3.04 1.29
CA ILE A 75 -10.00 2.64 2.63
C ILE A 75 -9.40 3.57 3.70
N LEU A 76 -8.07 3.77 3.67
CA LEU A 76 -7.38 4.63 4.63
C LEU A 76 -7.80 6.11 4.53
N PHE A 77 -8.04 6.59 3.31
CA PHE A 77 -8.55 7.95 3.08
C PHE A 77 -9.94 8.16 3.66
N ARG A 78 -10.85 7.22 3.44
CA ARG A 78 -12.21 7.27 3.99
C ARG A 78 -12.20 7.24 5.51
N PHE A 79 -11.40 6.34 6.09
CA PHE A 79 -11.26 6.26 7.54
C PHE A 79 -10.67 7.55 8.12
N GLY A 80 -9.54 8.02 7.58
CA GLY A 80 -8.91 9.22 8.09
C GLY A 80 -9.76 10.48 7.94
N GLU A 81 -10.50 10.63 6.83
CA GLU A 81 -11.46 11.72 6.66
C GLU A 81 -12.60 11.64 7.68
N MET A 82 -13.20 10.46 7.89
CA MET A 82 -14.28 10.25 8.86
C MET A 82 -13.86 10.59 10.30
N HIS A 83 -12.60 10.33 10.64
CA HIS A 83 -12.04 10.52 11.98
C HIS A 83 -11.21 11.79 12.12
N ASN A 84 -11.23 12.71 11.14
CA ASN A 84 -10.46 13.96 11.13
C ASN A 84 -8.95 13.76 11.38
N LEU A 85 -8.39 12.68 10.84
CA LEU A 85 -6.98 12.31 11.00
C LEU A 85 -6.07 13.07 10.04
N THR A 86 -4.81 13.21 10.43
CA THR A 86 -3.79 13.89 9.63
C THR A 86 -3.06 12.90 8.71
N PHE A 87 -2.87 13.30 7.44
CA PHE A 87 -2.13 12.51 6.45
C PHE A 87 -0.75 13.11 6.17
N ALA A 88 0.25 12.24 6.06
CA ALA A 88 1.58 12.62 5.58
C ALA A 88 1.58 12.72 4.04
N PHE A 89 1.21 13.90 3.53
CA PHE A 89 1.20 14.19 2.09
C PHE A 89 2.59 14.52 1.53
N PRO A 90 2.85 14.26 0.24
CA PRO A 90 4.08 14.68 -0.41
C PRO A 90 4.25 16.20 -0.45
N MET A 91 5.46 16.66 -0.13
CA MET A 91 5.86 18.05 -0.26
C MET A 91 5.70 18.50 -1.71
N GLY A 92 5.02 19.64 -1.91
CA GLY A 92 4.83 20.25 -3.24
C GLY A 92 3.64 19.73 -4.04
N GLY A 93 2.74 18.92 -3.48
CA GLY A 93 1.49 18.54 -4.16
C GLY A 93 1.62 17.37 -5.13
N GLY A 94 2.64 16.52 -4.95
CA GLY A 94 2.82 15.29 -5.73
C GLY A 94 2.02 14.09 -5.21
N ASN A 95 2.06 12.99 -5.96
CA ASN A 95 1.33 11.75 -5.62
C ASN A 95 2.23 10.67 -4.97
N GLN A 96 3.52 10.96 -4.82
CA GLN A 96 4.54 10.04 -4.32
C GLN A 96 5.53 10.80 -3.44
N LEU A 97 6.08 10.12 -2.45
CA LEU A 97 7.04 10.67 -1.49
C LEU A 97 8.47 10.59 -2.03
N PHE A 98 8.71 11.29 -3.15
CA PHE A 98 10.01 11.40 -3.83
C PHE A 98 10.58 10.07 -4.37
N TYR A 99 9.69 9.14 -4.72
CA TYR A 99 10.03 7.91 -5.45
C TYR A 99 10.69 8.26 -6.80
N PRO A 100 11.75 7.55 -7.25
CA PRO A 100 12.24 6.25 -6.79
C PRO A 100 13.35 6.29 -5.73
N HIS A 101 13.65 7.46 -5.15
CA HIS A 101 14.64 7.55 -4.07
C HIS A 101 14.06 7.02 -2.75
N HIS A 102 14.94 6.55 -1.85
CA HIS A 102 14.55 6.20 -0.50
C HIS A 102 13.81 7.34 0.17
N PHE A 103 12.75 6.99 0.88
CA PHE A 103 11.95 7.93 1.65
C PHE A 103 12.81 8.65 2.68
N LEU A 104 12.66 9.98 2.74
CA LEU A 104 13.20 10.81 3.80
C LEU A 104 12.05 11.63 4.38
N ALA A 105 12.05 11.85 5.70
CA ALA A 105 10.98 12.55 6.39
C ALA A 105 10.75 13.97 5.83
N LYS A 106 11.80 14.62 5.31
CA LYS A 106 11.74 15.93 4.63
C LYS A 106 10.86 15.96 3.38
N PHE A 107 10.46 14.82 2.83
CA PHE A 107 9.55 14.76 1.68
C PHE A 107 8.08 14.87 2.08
N VAL A 108 7.77 14.94 3.38
CA VAL A 108 6.42 15.14 3.88
C VAL A 108 6.12 16.62 4.05
N GLN A 109 4.98 17.07 3.52
CA GLN A 109 4.50 18.43 3.66
C GLN A 109 4.27 18.77 5.14
N GLY A 110 4.87 19.85 5.61
CA GLY A 110 4.73 20.30 7.00
C GLY A 110 5.64 19.58 8.00
N PHE A 111 6.46 18.62 7.56
CA PHE A 111 7.49 18.04 8.42
C PHE A 111 8.60 19.06 8.70
N SER A 112 9.00 19.16 9.97
CA SER A 112 10.13 19.98 10.42
C SER A 112 10.92 19.22 11.49
N PRO A 113 12.25 19.08 11.38
CA PRO A 113 13.06 18.47 12.42
C PRO A 113 12.97 19.19 13.78
N LYS A 114 12.65 20.49 13.76
CA LYS A 114 12.55 21.33 14.98
C LYS A 114 11.17 21.25 15.64
N SER A 115 10.17 20.79 14.91
CA SER A 115 8.80 20.57 15.39
C SER A 115 8.24 19.39 14.62
N PRO A 116 8.62 18.15 15.02
CA PRO A 116 8.21 16.94 14.32
C PRO A 116 6.72 16.74 14.56
N ARG A 117 5.90 17.37 13.71
CA ARG A 117 4.48 17.05 13.63
C ARG A 117 4.39 15.58 13.25
N GLN A 118 3.77 14.80 14.12
CA GLN A 118 3.42 13.44 13.81
C GLN A 118 2.13 13.45 12.98
N PHE A 119 2.11 12.58 11.98
CA PHE A 119 0.95 12.34 11.13
C PHE A 119 0.34 11.01 11.53
N ASN A 120 -0.98 10.93 11.49
CA ASN A 120 -1.68 9.69 11.81
C ASN A 120 -1.49 8.68 10.67
N ILE A 121 -1.68 9.07 9.41
CA ILE A 121 -1.65 8.13 8.29
C ILE A 121 -0.56 8.47 7.28
N LEU A 122 0.34 7.51 7.04
CA LEU A 122 1.34 7.53 5.96
C LEU A 122 1.04 6.42 4.96
N CYS A 123 0.53 6.77 3.76
CA CYS A 123 0.04 5.78 2.79
C CYS A 123 0.33 6.09 1.31
N HIS A 124 1.20 7.06 1.00
CA HIS A 124 1.59 7.38 -0.38
C HIS A 124 2.75 6.47 -0.85
N HIS A 125 2.92 6.31 -2.16
CA HIS A 125 4.04 5.55 -2.72
C HIS A 125 5.39 6.13 -2.27
N MET A 126 6.28 5.26 -1.80
CA MET A 126 7.61 5.59 -1.35
C MET A 126 8.54 4.38 -1.54
N ARG A 127 9.85 4.60 -1.52
CA ARG A 127 10.82 3.51 -1.33
C ARG A 127 11.16 3.44 0.15
N PHE A 128 10.79 2.36 0.81
CA PHE A 128 10.77 2.28 2.27
C PHE A 128 12.15 2.49 2.91
N LEU A 129 12.18 3.26 4.00
CA LEU A 129 13.34 3.42 4.88
C LEU A 129 12.85 3.64 6.31
N ARG A 130 12.83 2.56 7.11
CA ARG A 130 12.22 2.55 8.45
C ARG A 130 12.67 3.70 9.37
N PRO A 131 13.98 4.02 9.50
CA PRO A 131 14.42 5.11 10.39
C PRO A 131 13.86 6.48 10.02
N GLU A 132 13.57 6.72 8.74
CA GLU A 132 12.96 7.97 8.28
C GLU A 132 11.45 7.98 8.46
N VAL A 133 10.79 6.84 8.27
CA VAL A 133 9.35 6.69 8.53
C VAL A 133 9.03 6.96 9.99
N GLN A 134 9.83 6.44 10.93
CA GLN A 134 9.65 6.63 12.38
C GLN A 134 9.74 8.09 12.83
N LYS A 135 10.28 8.99 12.01
CA LYS A 135 10.31 10.43 12.31
C LYS A 135 8.99 11.13 12.04
N VAL A 136 8.11 10.53 11.24
CA VAL A 136 6.89 11.14 10.70
C VAL A 136 5.64 10.65 11.42
N VAL A 137 5.66 9.46 12.01
CA VAL A 137 4.50 8.83 12.64
C VAL A 137 4.77 8.54 14.12
N SER A 138 3.72 8.29 14.89
CA SER A 138 3.84 7.83 16.28
C SER A 138 4.61 6.50 16.38
N SER A 139 5.34 6.32 17.47
CA SER A 139 6.02 5.05 17.80
C SER A 139 5.05 3.87 18.00
N SER A 140 3.78 4.15 18.25
CA SER A 140 2.71 3.14 18.38
C SER A 140 1.96 2.89 17.08
N ALA A 141 2.40 3.46 15.95
CA ALA A 141 1.75 3.28 14.66
C ALA A 141 1.79 1.81 14.23
N VAL A 142 0.70 1.34 13.61
CA VAL A 142 0.62 -0.01 13.02
C VAL A 142 1.20 0.03 11.60
N TYR A 143 2.18 -0.81 11.32
CA TYR A 143 2.84 -0.92 10.03
C TYR A 143 2.29 -2.10 9.25
N PHE A 144 1.75 -1.86 8.07
CA PHE A 144 1.37 -2.94 7.18
C PHE A 144 1.68 -2.63 5.71
N SER A 145 1.67 -3.67 4.89
CA SER A 145 1.85 -3.56 3.44
C SER A 145 0.99 -4.61 2.73
N ILE A 146 1.03 -4.64 1.39
CA ILE A 146 0.30 -5.59 0.57
C ILE A 146 1.18 -6.16 -0.54
N LEU A 147 1.25 -7.47 -0.60
CA LEU A 147 2.01 -8.22 -1.59
C LEU A 147 1.11 -8.71 -2.72
N ARG A 148 1.75 -9.11 -3.82
CA ARG A 148 1.10 -9.78 -4.94
C ARG A 148 2.02 -10.84 -5.51
N ASN A 149 1.46 -11.90 -6.07
CA ASN A 149 2.22 -12.92 -6.77
C ASN A 149 3.13 -12.27 -7.84
N PRO A 150 4.46 -12.47 -7.79
CA PRO A 150 5.40 -11.81 -8.70
C PRO A 150 5.12 -12.08 -10.18
N VAL A 151 4.51 -13.22 -10.50
CA VAL A 151 4.13 -13.60 -11.87
C VAL A 151 3.07 -12.64 -12.42
N GLN A 152 1.99 -12.45 -11.66
CA GLN A 152 0.93 -11.51 -12.03
C GLN A 152 1.38 -10.06 -11.91
N LEU A 153 2.26 -9.78 -10.97
CA LEU A 153 2.84 -8.46 -10.78
C LEU A 153 3.66 -8.04 -12.01
N MET A 154 4.53 -8.91 -12.52
CA MET A 154 5.35 -8.65 -13.69
C MET A 154 4.51 -8.39 -14.95
N GLU A 155 3.47 -9.19 -15.19
CA GLU A 155 2.56 -8.97 -16.33
C GLU A 155 1.82 -7.64 -16.19
N SER A 156 1.33 -7.32 -15.00
CA SER A 156 0.70 -6.02 -14.75
C SER A 156 1.68 -4.86 -14.88
N SER A 157 2.94 -5.05 -14.48
CA SER A 157 3.99 -4.04 -14.56
C SER A 157 4.37 -3.75 -16.01
N PHE A 158 4.62 -4.80 -16.81
CA PHE A 158 4.93 -4.68 -18.23
C PHE A 158 3.87 -3.89 -18.99
N MET A 159 2.58 -4.18 -18.76
CA MET A 159 1.49 -3.47 -19.43
C MET A 159 1.35 -2.03 -18.97
N TYR A 160 1.44 -1.78 -17.66
CA TYR A 160 1.26 -0.44 -17.10
C TYR A 160 2.45 0.48 -17.38
N TYR A 161 3.68 -0.03 -17.31
CA TYR A 161 4.91 0.73 -17.46
C TYR A 161 5.55 0.54 -18.84
N LYS A 162 4.74 0.26 -19.87
CA LYS A 162 5.22 -0.07 -21.22
C LYS A 162 6.21 0.96 -21.79
N GLY A 163 6.05 2.24 -21.47
CA GLY A 163 6.92 3.32 -21.94
C GLY A 163 8.28 3.44 -21.22
N THR A 164 8.56 2.63 -20.20
CA THR A 164 9.84 2.68 -19.47
C THR A 164 11.00 2.16 -20.30
N SER A 165 12.22 2.53 -19.94
CA SER A 165 13.46 2.17 -20.65
C SER A 165 13.58 0.67 -20.96
N ALA A 166 13.15 -0.18 -20.03
CA ALA A 166 13.24 -1.64 -20.16
C ALA A 166 12.15 -2.25 -21.05
N PHE A 167 11.04 -1.54 -21.27
CA PHE A 167 9.86 -2.09 -21.95
C PHE A 167 9.53 -1.38 -23.27
N SER A 168 9.99 -0.15 -23.49
CA SER A 168 9.53 0.72 -24.58
C SER A 168 9.79 0.16 -25.98
N HIS A 169 10.84 -0.63 -26.16
CA HIS A 169 11.24 -1.19 -27.46
C HIS A 169 10.89 -2.68 -27.64
N VAL A 170 10.29 -3.32 -26.63
CA VAL A 170 9.91 -4.73 -26.71
C VAL A 170 8.49 -4.85 -27.26
N HIS A 171 8.15 -5.87 -28.06
CA HIS A 171 6.76 -6.06 -28.51
C HIS A 171 5.91 -6.81 -27.50
N SER A 172 6.44 -7.85 -26.86
CA SER A 172 5.70 -8.70 -25.92
C SER A 172 6.48 -8.98 -24.63
N LEU A 173 5.78 -9.41 -23.58
CA LEU A 173 6.43 -9.85 -22.34
C LEU A 173 7.29 -11.10 -22.58
N GLU A 174 6.87 -11.98 -23.49
CA GLU A 174 7.63 -13.18 -23.84
C GLU A 174 8.98 -12.84 -24.49
N GLU A 175 8.98 -11.87 -25.41
CA GLU A 175 10.21 -11.35 -26.03
C GLU A 175 11.15 -10.77 -24.95
N PHE A 176 10.63 -9.96 -24.03
CA PHE A 176 11.41 -9.42 -22.91
C PHE A 176 12.04 -10.56 -22.09
N LEU A 177 11.24 -11.57 -21.71
CA LEU A 177 11.71 -12.70 -20.91
C LEU A 177 12.65 -13.65 -21.68
N SER A 178 12.66 -13.59 -23.02
CA SER A 178 13.61 -14.37 -23.82
C SER A 178 15.03 -13.83 -23.72
N GLN A 179 15.19 -12.50 -23.58
CA GLN A 179 16.48 -11.82 -23.53
C GLN A 179 16.44 -10.63 -22.54
N PRO A 180 16.16 -10.87 -21.24
CA PRO A 180 15.84 -9.77 -20.33
C PRO A 180 17.04 -8.83 -20.12
N TYR A 181 18.27 -9.36 -20.13
CA TYR A 181 19.48 -8.57 -20.02
C TYR A 181 19.82 -7.72 -21.26
N HIS A 182 19.19 -7.97 -22.42
CA HIS A 182 19.32 -7.12 -23.60
C HIS A 182 18.55 -5.80 -23.40
N TYR A 183 17.34 -5.89 -22.85
CA TYR A 183 16.45 -4.74 -22.66
C TYR A 183 16.62 -4.06 -21.29
N TYR A 184 17.02 -4.82 -20.27
CA TYR A 184 17.17 -4.34 -18.91
C TYR A 184 18.53 -3.68 -18.66
N ASN A 185 18.52 -2.45 -18.15
CA ASN A 185 19.71 -1.77 -17.68
C ASN A 185 19.49 -1.16 -16.29
N ALA A 186 20.22 -1.68 -15.29
CA ALA A 186 20.11 -1.29 -13.89
C ALA A 186 20.44 0.19 -13.60
N THR A 187 21.13 0.89 -14.51
CA THR A 187 21.50 2.30 -14.32
C THR A 187 20.38 3.27 -14.71
N LYS A 188 19.34 2.79 -15.40
CA LYS A 188 18.18 3.62 -15.77
C LYS A 188 17.33 3.92 -14.54
N SER A 189 16.87 5.17 -14.43
CA SER A 189 16.09 5.66 -13.28
C SER A 189 14.76 4.94 -13.08
N ASP A 190 14.20 4.36 -14.14
CA ASP A 190 12.93 3.63 -14.18
C ASP A 190 13.09 2.10 -14.24
N SER A 191 14.32 1.59 -14.10
CA SER A 191 14.62 0.16 -14.21
C SER A 191 13.92 -0.70 -13.16
N HIS A 192 13.61 -0.14 -11.99
CA HIS A 192 12.95 -0.83 -10.88
C HIS A 192 11.57 -1.39 -11.25
N TYR A 193 10.85 -0.80 -12.21
CA TYR A 193 9.57 -1.33 -12.68
C TYR A 193 9.70 -2.68 -13.39
N ALA A 194 10.89 -3.03 -13.88
CA ALA A 194 11.09 -4.23 -14.67
C ALA A 194 11.65 -5.43 -13.92
N ARG A 195 12.12 -5.26 -12.67
CA ARG A 195 12.76 -6.34 -11.92
C ARG A 195 12.61 -6.15 -10.41
N ASN A 196 12.16 -7.18 -9.71
CA ASN A 196 12.03 -7.24 -8.25
C ASN A 196 11.38 -5.97 -7.66
N LEU A 197 10.20 -5.62 -8.18
CA LEU A 197 9.52 -4.36 -7.86
C LEU A 197 9.06 -4.32 -6.40
N MET A 198 8.62 -5.44 -5.82
CA MET A 198 8.27 -5.47 -4.38
C MET A 198 9.52 -5.25 -3.52
N THR A 199 10.61 -5.96 -3.84
CA THR A 199 11.92 -5.79 -3.20
C THR A 199 12.37 -4.33 -3.24
N PHE A 200 12.18 -3.66 -4.39
CA PHE A 200 12.49 -2.24 -4.53
C PHE A 200 11.62 -1.37 -3.63
N ASP A 201 10.30 -1.57 -3.61
CA ASP A 201 9.35 -0.81 -2.78
C ASP A 201 9.66 -0.98 -1.28
N PHE A 202 10.07 -2.17 -0.83
CA PHE A 202 10.56 -2.43 0.53
C PHE A 202 11.92 -1.79 0.86
N GLY A 203 12.55 -1.11 -0.10
CA GLY A 203 13.78 -0.34 0.12
C GLY A 203 15.08 -1.10 -0.19
N PHE A 204 14.99 -2.36 -0.58
CA PHE A 204 16.16 -3.19 -0.89
C PHE A 204 16.68 -2.94 -2.32
N ASN A 205 17.83 -3.52 -2.65
CA ASN A 205 18.38 -3.47 -4.01
C ASN A 205 17.73 -4.56 -4.89
N PRO A 206 16.98 -4.21 -5.96
CA PRO A 206 16.31 -5.18 -6.83
C PRO A 206 17.28 -5.99 -7.70
N ASN A 207 18.53 -5.53 -7.83
CA ASN A 207 19.60 -6.23 -8.54
C ASN A 207 20.55 -6.97 -7.58
N GLY A 208 20.13 -7.14 -6.33
CA GLY A 208 20.89 -7.86 -5.33
C GLY A 208 21.15 -9.32 -5.71
N GLU A 209 22.32 -9.84 -5.32
CA GLU A 209 22.61 -11.27 -5.36
C GLU A 209 21.56 -12.07 -4.58
N VAL A 210 21.13 -13.20 -5.12
CA VAL A 210 20.20 -14.11 -4.44
C VAL A 210 21.00 -15.19 -3.70
N SER A 211 21.47 -14.85 -2.49
CA SER A 211 22.08 -15.83 -1.57
C SER A 211 21.14 -16.12 -0.40
N ALA A 212 21.20 -17.34 0.15
CA ALA A 212 20.35 -17.76 1.27
C ALA A 212 20.45 -16.79 2.46
N LYS A 213 21.67 -16.36 2.80
CA LYS A 213 21.92 -15.39 3.87
C LYS A 213 21.23 -14.05 3.60
N ARG A 214 21.34 -13.51 2.37
CA ARG A 214 20.71 -12.23 2.03
C ARG A 214 19.20 -12.33 2.07
N VAL A 215 18.62 -13.38 1.48
CA VAL A 215 17.18 -13.62 1.47
C VAL A 215 16.66 -13.70 2.90
N GLN A 216 17.32 -14.48 3.77
CA GLN A 216 16.92 -14.61 5.17
C GLN A 216 16.95 -13.26 5.91
N LEU A 217 18.01 -12.46 5.73
CA LEU A 217 18.12 -11.13 6.35
C LEU A 217 17.05 -10.17 5.85
N MET A 218 16.75 -10.19 4.55
CA MET A 218 15.69 -9.39 3.94
C MET A 218 14.31 -9.77 4.49
N LEU A 219 13.98 -11.06 4.53
CA LEU A 219 12.72 -11.56 5.09
C LEU A 219 12.60 -11.15 6.56
N LYS A 220 13.67 -11.31 7.36
CA LYS A 220 13.68 -10.92 8.76
C LYS A 220 13.49 -9.42 8.96
N ALA A 221 14.14 -8.60 8.13
CA ALA A 221 13.98 -7.16 8.17
C ALA A 221 12.54 -6.73 7.87
N ILE A 222 11.85 -7.40 6.92
CA ILE A 222 10.43 -7.15 6.64
C ILE A 222 9.56 -7.62 7.83
N GLU A 223 9.78 -8.82 8.36
CA GLU A 223 9.02 -9.35 9.52
C GLU A 223 9.10 -8.45 10.75
N VAL A 224 10.29 -7.91 11.05
CA VAL A 224 10.49 -6.98 12.19
C VAL A 224 9.89 -5.61 11.89
N SER A 225 9.71 -5.27 10.60
CA SER A 225 9.27 -3.95 10.21
C SER A 225 7.76 -3.79 10.10
N PHE A 226 7.03 -4.86 9.80
CA PHE A 226 5.59 -4.82 9.49
C PHE A 226 4.81 -5.76 10.40
N ASP A 227 3.76 -5.21 11.01
CA ASP A 227 2.82 -5.96 11.84
C ASP A 227 1.95 -6.89 11.00
N LEU A 228 1.67 -6.55 9.73
CA LEU A 228 0.87 -7.34 8.79
C LEU A 228 1.30 -7.16 7.34
N LEU A 229 1.39 -8.26 6.60
CA LEU A 229 1.47 -8.24 5.14
C LEU A 229 0.21 -8.88 4.55
N LEU A 230 -0.56 -8.07 3.84
CA LEU A 230 -1.75 -8.48 3.10
C LEU A 230 -1.35 -9.20 1.81
N ILE A 231 -2.23 -10.05 1.27
CA ILE A 231 -2.01 -10.77 0.01
C ILE A 231 -3.12 -10.41 -0.98
N SER A 232 -2.74 -9.83 -2.12
CA SER A 232 -3.70 -9.35 -3.14
C SER A 232 -4.61 -10.44 -3.68
N GLU A 233 -4.12 -11.68 -3.80
CA GLU A 233 -4.91 -12.83 -4.25
C GLU A 233 -6.00 -13.24 -3.24
N TYR A 234 -5.84 -12.88 -1.97
CA TYR A 234 -6.76 -13.14 -0.86
C TYR A 234 -7.21 -11.79 -0.27
N PHE A 235 -7.66 -10.88 -1.14
CA PHE A 235 -7.94 -9.49 -0.75
C PHE A 235 -9.03 -9.40 0.33
N ASP A 236 -10.09 -10.22 0.23
CA ASP A 236 -11.18 -10.18 1.20
C ASP A 236 -10.72 -10.70 2.57
N GLU A 237 -9.97 -11.82 2.60
CA GLU A 237 -9.35 -12.35 3.82
C GLU A 237 -8.37 -11.32 4.43
N SER A 238 -7.63 -10.63 3.57
CA SER A 238 -6.72 -9.56 3.95
C SER A 238 -7.46 -8.38 4.61
N MET A 239 -8.62 -7.98 4.07
CA MET A 239 -9.43 -6.91 4.67
C MET A 239 -10.03 -7.32 6.01
N VAL A 240 -10.42 -8.60 6.16
CA VAL A 240 -10.86 -9.13 7.46
C VAL A 240 -9.71 -9.09 8.48
N LEU A 241 -8.50 -9.55 8.11
CA LEU A 241 -7.34 -9.45 9.00
C LEU A 241 -6.99 -8.01 9.37
N LEU A 242 -7.06 -7.10 8.40
CA LEU A 242 -6.79 -5.68 8.62
C LEU A 242 -7.81 -5.05 9.59
N LYS A 243 -9.10 -5.36 9.40
CA LYS A 243 -10.19 -4.95 10.29
C LYS A 243 -9.91 -5.37 11.74
N GLU A 244 -9.60 -6.65 11.95
CA GLU A 244 -9.33 -7.19 13.29
C GLU A 244 -8.08 -6.56 13.91
N MET A 245 -7.00 -6.41 13.13
CA MET A 245 -5.76 -5.80 13.60
C MET A 245 -5.93 -4.34 14.02
N LEU A 246 -6.70 -3.57 13.25
CA LEU A 246 -6.90 -2.15 13.50
C LEU A 246 -8.05 -1.85 14.46
N CYS A 247 -8.78 -2.86 14.93
CA CYS A 247 -9.99 -2.69 15.73
C CYS A 247 -11.04 -1.83 15.00
N TRP A 248 -11.17 -2.05 13.70
CA TRP A 248 -12.12 -1.33 12.86
C TRP A 248 -13.43 -2.11 12.71
N ASP A 249 -14.50 -1.41 12.33
CA ASP A 249 -15.74 -2.04 11.93
C ASP A 249 -15.70 -2.51 10.46
N LEU A 250 -16.75 -3.22 10.04
CA LEU A 250 -16.86 -3.74 8.68
C LEU A 250 -16.97 -2.61 7.63
N ASP A 251 -17.66 -1.52 7.94
CA ASP A 251 -17.91 -0.41 7.02
C ASP A 251 -16.67 0.46 6.79
N SER A 252 -15.71 0.39 7.70
CA SER A 252 -14.38 1.01 7.59
C SER A 252 -13.50 0.30 6.55
N VAL A 253 -13.65 -1.01 6.35
CA VAL A 253 -12.82 -1.78 5.39
C VAL A 253 -13.52 -2.19 4.10
N VAL A 254 -14.86 -2.05 4.04
CA VAL A 254 -15.61 -2.33 2.81
C VAL A 254 -15.14 -1.41 1.68
N SER A 255 -14.95 -1.94 0.48
CA SER A 255 -14.43 -1.18 -0.66
C SER A 255 -14.90 -1.76 -1.98
N PHE A 256 -14.84 -0.93 -3.03
CA PHE A 256 -14.87 -1.41 -4.40
C PHE A 256 -13.44 -1.48 -4.91
N PRO A 257 -13.07 -2.51 -5.68
CA PRO A 257 -11.72 -2.58 -6.20
C PRO A 257 -11.49 -1.41 -7.18
N LEU A 258 -10.45 -0.62 -6.91
CA LEU A 258 -10.05 0.53 -7.70
C LEU A 258 -8.81 0.19 -8.52
N ASN A 259 -8.59 0.94 -9.61
CA ASN A 259 -7.44 0.76 -10.49
C ASN A 259 -7.40 -0.65 -11.12
N ILE A 260 -8.59 -1.25 -11.35
CA ILE A 260 -8.73 -2.56 -11.98
C ILE A 260 -8.40 -2.43 -13.45
N ARG A 261 -7.54 -3.32 -13.93
CA ARG A 261 -7.23 -3.41 -15.36
C ARG A 261 -8.22 -4.32 -16.09
N ASP A 262 -8.72 -3.83 -17.22
CA ASP A 262 -9.59 -4.54 -18.15
C ASP A 262 -8.94 -5.84 -18.65
N SER A 263 -9.70 -6.94 -18.67
CA SER A 263 -9.23 -8.26 -19.10
C SER A 263 -8.76 -8.29 -20.55
N SER A 264 -9.28 -7.42 -21.42
CA SER A 264 -8.84 -7.29 -22.82
C SER A 264 -7.37 -6.89 -22.98
N THR A 265 -6.77 -6.30 -21.94
CA THR A 265 -5.35 -5.95 -21.93
C THR A 265 -4.49 -6.96 -21.17
N LYS A 266 -5.09 -8.03 -20.63
CA LYS A 266 -4.37 -9.09 -19.90
C LYS A 266 -3.90 -10.16 -20.88
N SER A 267 -2.63 -10.51 -20.79
CA SER A 267 -2.08 -11.61 -21.59
C SER A 267 -2.06 -12.90 -20.78
N PRO A 268 -2.50 -14.04 -21.34
CA PRO A 268 -2.27 -15.33 -20.71
C PRO A 268 -0.77 -15.60 -20.66
N LEU A 269 -0.31 -16.26 -19.58
CA LEU A 269 1.09 -16.61 -19.37
C LEU A 269 1.25 -18.12 -19.52
N SER A 270 2.15 -18.54 -20.40
CA SER A 270 2.51 -19.96 -20.54
C SER A 270 3.30 -20.44 -19.31
N ALA A 271 3.32 -21.75 -19.04
CA ALA A 271 4.10 -22.32 -17.95
C ALA A 271 5.59 -21.93 -18.02
N THR A 272 6.16 -21.90 -19.23
CA THR A 272 7.55 -21.46 -19.46
C THR A 272 7.76 -20.00 -19.09
N MET A 273 6.81 -19.11 -19.44
CA MET A 273 6.89 -17.70 -19.03
C MET A 273 6.80 -17.55 -17.51
N VAL A 274 5.93 -18.34 -16.85
CA VAL A 274 5.79 -18.34 -15.40
C VAL A 274 7.12 -18.61 -14.71
N GLU A 275 7.84 -19.66 -15.10
CA GLU A 275 9.15 -19.98 -14.50
C GLU A 275 10.20 -18.91 -14.80
N LYS A 276 10.27 -18.41 -16.05
CA LYS A 276 11.17 -17.30 -16.41
C LYS A 276 10.90 -16.04 -15.57
N ILE A 277 9.64 -15.74 -15.25
CA ILE A 277 9.29 -14.59 -14.41
C ILE A 277 9.73 -14.81 -12.96
N LYS A 278 9.55 -16.02 -12.42
CA LYS A 278 10.03 -16.36 -11.06
C LYS A 278 11.54 -16.24 -10.95
N ASP A 279 12.27 -16.71 -11.95
CA ASP A 279 13.73 -16.61 -11.99
C ASP A 279 14.21 -15.16 -12.16
N TRP A 280 13.56 -14.40 -13.05
CA TRP A 280 13.88 -12.99 -13.26
C TRP A 280 13.63 -12.13 -12.01
N ASN A 281 12.53 -12.41 -11.31
CA ASN A 281 12.08 -11.72 -10.10
C ASN A 281 12.30 -12.57 -8.84
N ARG A 282 13.47 -13.20 -8.73
CA ARG A 282 13.75 -14.19 -7.69
C ARG A 282 13.60 -13.64 -6.26
N LEU A 283 13.99 -12.39 -5.99
CA LEU A 283 13.86 -11.81 -4.65
C LEU A 283 12.38 -11.60 -4.29
N ASP A 284 11.58 -11.10 -5.23
CA ASP A 284 10.13 -10.98 -5.04
C ASP A 284 9.46 -12.36 -4.85
N TRP A 285 9.95 -13.40 -5.53
CA TRP A 285 9.47 -14.77 -5.35
C TRP A 285 9.72 -15.32 -3.94
N GLU A 286 10.89 -15.06 -3.37
CA GLU A 286 11.20 -15.44 -1.98
C GLU A 286 10.33 -14.67 -0.98
N ILE A 287 10.16 -13.35 -1.16
CA ILE A 287 9.26 -12.52 -0.33
C ILE A 287 7.84 -13.10 -0.37
N TYR A 288 7.27 -13.26 -1.57
CA TYR A 288 5.89 -13.70 -1.72
C TYR A 288 5.67 -15.09 -1.14
N THR A 289 6.57 -16.05 -1.43
CA THR A 289 6.40 -17.44 -0.97
C THR A 289 6.41 -17.52 0.56
N HIS A 290 7.36 -16.83 1.20
CA HIS A 290 7.45 -16.79 2.66
C HIS A 290 6.20 -16.17 3.28
N PHE A 291 5.82 -14.98 2.85
CA PHE A 291 4.74 -14.23 3.50
C PHE A 291 3.34 -14.73 3.13
N ASN A 292 3.15 -15.37 1.98
CA ASN A 292 1.92 -16.08 1.67
C ASN A 292 1.72 -17.27 2.62
N ARG A 293 2.79 -18.02 2.93
CA ARG A 293 2.72 -19.11 3.91
C ARG A 293 2.38 -18.55 5.30
N THR A 294 3.13 -17.57 5.79
CA THR A 294 2.91 -17.02 7.14
C THR A 294 1.56 -16.31 7.28
N PHE A 295 1.00 -15.77 6.18
CA PHE A 295 -0.35 -15.23 6.15
C PHE A 295 -1.39 -16.28 6.52
N TRP A 296 -1.34 -17.46 5.91
CA TRP A 296 -2.27 -18.55 6.22
C TRP A 296 -2.02 -19.16 7.60
N GLU A 297 -0.76 -19.31 8.01
CA GLU A 297 -0.41 -19.73 9.38
C GLU A 297 -1.01 -18.77 10.42
N ARG A 298 -0.98 -17.46 10.15
CA ARG A 298 -1.60 -16.44 11.00
C ARG A 298 -3.12 -16.58 11.05
N ILE A 299 -3.78 -16.78 9.92
CA ILE A 299 -5.24 -17.00 9.88
C ILE A 299 -5.60 -18.22 10.72
N ASP A 300 -4.87 -19.33 10.54
CA ASP A 300 -5.13 -20.58 11.26
C ASP A 300 -4.94 -20.40 12.78
N ARG A 301 -3.92 -19.64 13.19
CA ARG A 301 -3.60 -19.40 14.60
C ARG A 301 -4.53 -18.39 15.29
N ASP A 302 -4.81 -17.25 14.66
CA ASP A 302 -5.42 -16.09 15.33
C ASP A 302 -6.95 -16.02 15.16
N ILE A 303 -7.48 -16.55 14.05
CA ILE A 303 -8.91 -16.40 13.68
C ILE A 303 -9.59 -17.76 13.45
N GLY A 304 -8.91 -18.69 12.81
CA GLY A 304 -9.44 -19.95 12.31
C GLY A 304 -10.19 -19.81 10.97
N ARG A 305 -10.09 -20.84 10.12
CA ARG A 305 -10.65 -20.82 8.75
C ARG A 305 -12.16 -20.65 8.69
N GLU A 306 -12.88 -21.25 9.64
CA GLU A 306 -14.34 -21.15 9.67
C GLU A 306 -14.83 -19.73 9.96
N ARG A 307 -14.23 -19.07 10.96
CA ARG A 307 -14.54 -17.68 11.28
C ARG A 307 -14.15 -16.77 10.11
N MET A 308 -12.95 -16.97 9.54
CA MET A 308 -12.50 -16.22 8.36
C MET A 308 -13.53 -16.31 7.22
N HIS A 309 -14.03 -17.51 6.91
CA HIS A 309 -15.04 -17.68 5.87
C HIS A 309 -16.35 -16.92 6.16
N ARG A 310 -16.81 -16.91 7.42
CA ARG A 310 -18.00 -16.15 7.83
C ARG A 310 -17.80 -14.64 7.69
N GLU A 311 -16.66 -14.11 8.14
CA GLU A 311 -16.33 -12.69 8.06
C GLU A 311 -16.18 -12.24 6.59
N VAL A 312 -15.52 -13.03 5.75
CA VAL A 312 -15.43 -12.78 4.30
C VAL A 312 -16.82 -12.76 3.65
N LYS A 313 -17.71 -13.69 4.03
CA LYS A 313 -19.09 -13.69 3.53
C LYS A 313 -19.83 -12.42 3.92
N ALA A 314 -19.70 -11.97 5.17
CA ALA A 314 -20.30 -10.72 5.64
C ALA A 314 -19.75 -9.50 4.87
N LEU A 315 -18.43 -9.43 4.66
CA LEU A 315 -17.79 -8.40 3.85
C LEU A 315 -18.36 -8.35 2.43
N ARG A 316 -18.45 -9.50 1.74
CA ARG A 316 -19.00 -9.57 0.38
C ARG A 316 -20.47 -9.20 0.31
N GLN A 317 -21.26 -9.59 1.31
CA GLN A 317 -22.68 -9.19 1.40
C GLN A 317 -22.79 -7.67 1.52
N ARG A 318 -21.98 -7.05 2.38
CA ARG A 318 -21.97 -5.60 2.55
C ARG A 318 -21.50 -4.86 1.30
N GLN A 319 -20.47 -5.36 0.61
CA GLN A 319 -20.05 -4.84 -0.69
C GLN A 319 -21.19 -4.89 -1.72
N ALA A 320 -21.94 -6.00 -1.78
CA ALA A 320 -23.05 -6.16 -2.72
C ALA A 320 -24.26 -5.24 -2.39
N GLU A 321 -24.52 -4.97 -1.12
CA GLU A 321 -25.48 -3.95 -0.69
C GLU A 321 -25.08 -2.56 -1.18
N LEU A 322 -23.85 -2.14 -0.89
CA LEU A 322 -23.33 -0.85 -1.33
C LEU A 322 -23.31 -0.74 -2.85
N ALA A 323 -22.98 -1.81 -3.57
CA ALA A 323 -23.00 -1.81 -5.03
C ALA A 323 -24.41 -1.51 -5.58
N ARG A 324 -25.46 -2.14 -5.01
CA ARG A 324 -26.86 -1.89 -5.42
C ARG A 324 -27.34 -0.48 -5.09
N THR A 325 -26.86 0.09 -3.99
CA THR A 325 -27.18 1.45 -3.59
C THR A 325 -26.45 2.47 -4.46
N CYS A 326 -25.15 2.31 -4.64
CA CYS A 326 -24.27 3.34 -5.18
C CYS A 326 -24.08 3.30 -6.70
N LEU A 327 -24.02 2.12 -7.31
CA LEU A 327 -23.49 1.98 -8.67
C LEU A 327 -24.60 1.98 -9.73
N GLN A 328 -24.34 2.66 -10.85
CA GLN A 328 -25.11 2.49 -12.06
C GLN A 328 -24.69 1.18 -12.73
N GLY A 329 -25.46 0.12 -12.50
CA GLY A 329 -25.15 -1.24 -12.96
C GLY A 329 -24.39 -2.05 -11.91
N ALA A 330 -24.00 -3.28 -12.27
CA ALA A 330 -23.43 -4.23 -11.31
C ALA A 330 -21.89 -4.20 -11.21
N GLY A 331 -21.19 -3.33 -11.95
CA GLY A 331 -19.74 -3.40 -11.98
C GLY A 331 -19.05 -2.21 -12.64
N SER A 332 -17.73 -2.32 -12.72
CA SER A 332 -16.86 -1.31 -13.33
C SER A 332 -17.08 -1.18 -14.84
N VAL A 333 -16.90 0.03 -15.37
CA VAL A 333 -17.08 0.38 -16.78
C VAL A 333 -15.77 0.84 -17.43
N SER A 334 -15.73 0.79 -18.76
CA SER A 334 -14.57 1.28 -19.52
C SER A 334 -14.39 2.79 -19.33
N PRO A 335 -13.15 3.31 -19.44
CA PRO A 335 -12.87 4.75 -19.27
C PRO A 335 -13.77 5.68 -20.09
N LYS A 336 -14.06 5.29 -21.33
CA LYS A 336 -14.90 6.03 -22.28
C LYS A 336 -16.37 6.13 -21.86
N ASP A 337 -16.84 5.18 -21.05
CA ASP A 337 -18.23 5.07 -20.61
C ASP A 337 -18.44 5.71 -19.22
N ILE A 338 -17.38 6.26 -18.61
CA ILE A 338 -17.45 7.00 -17.35
C ILE A 338 -18.00 8.39 -17.62
N LYS A 339 -19.17 8.67 -17.05
CA LYS A 339 -19.95 9.89 -17.25
C LYS A 339 -19.39 11.08 -16.47
N ASP A 340 -18.99 10.85 -15.21
CA ASP A 340 -18.38 11.87 -14.37
C ASP A 340 -16.86 11.89 -14.59
N SER A 341 -16.35 12.97 -15.19
CA SER A 341 -14.92 13.12 -15.47
C SER A 341 -14.06 13.15 -14.21
N SER A 342 -14.59 13.57 -13.06
CA SER A 342 -13.87 13.58 -11.78
C SER A 342 -13.62 12.17 -11.22
N LEU A 343 -14.35 11.16 -11.70
CA LEU A 343 -14.20 9.76 -11.30
C LEU A 343 -13.37 8.95 -12.31
N ARG A 344 -12.81 9.59 -13.34
CA ARG A 344 -11.99 8.88 -14.34
C ARG A 344 -10.62 8.50 -13.76
N PRO A 345 -10.28 7.21 -13.69
CA PRO A 345 -8.97 6.79 -13.23
C PRO A 345 -7.89 7.17 -14.26
N LEU A 346 -6.68 7.44 -13.77
CA LEU A 346 -5.52 7.69 -14.62
C LEU A 346 -5.26 6.48 -15.54
N GLN A 347 -5.20 6.73 -16.84
CA GLN A 347 -4.75 5.76 -17.83
C GLN A 347 -3.24 5.88 -18.01
N HIS A 348 -2.53 4.77 -18.15
CA HIS A 348 -1.07 4.78 -18.25
C HIS A 348 -0.54 3.56 -19.01
N GLY A 349 0.49 3.79 -19.83
CA GLY A 349 1.07 2.76 -20.70
C GLY A 349 0.01 2.11 -21.60
N ASN A 350 0.05 0.79 -21.69
CA ASN A 350 -0.92 0.00 -22.46
C ASN A 350 -2.06 -0.54 -21.59
N ALA A 351 -2.12 -0.15 -20.32
CA ALA A 351 -3.15 -0.60 -19.40
C ALA A 351 -4.44 0.22 -19.58
N LYS A 352 -5.56 -0.49 -19.78
CA LYS A 352 -6.90 0.09 -19.73
C LYS A 352 -7.47 -0.07 -18.34
N ILE A 353 -7.61 1.04 -17.60
CA ILE A 353 -8.04 1.05 -16.20
C ILE A 353 -9.53 1.39 -16.09
N LEU A 354 -10.31 0.47 -15.51
CA LEU A 354 -11.75 0.59 -15.34
C LEU A 354 -12.11 1.52 -14.17
N GLY A 355 -13.29 2.12 -14.24
CA GLY A 355 -13.86 2.96 -13.19
C GLY A 355 -15.34 2.66 -12.96
N TYR A 356 -16.06 3.56 -12.29
CA TYR A 356 -17.46 3.33 -11.93
C TYR A 356 -18.33 4.53 -12.31
N ASN A 357 -19.61 4.27 -12.58
CA ASN A 357 -20.65 5.29 -12.66
C ASN A 357 -21.52 5.19 -11.42
N LEU A 358 -21.86 6.33 -10.81
CA LEU A 358 -22.80 6.39 -9.69
C LEU A 358 -24.25 6.36 -10.20
N LYS A 359 -25.14 5.79 -9.39
CA LYS A 359 -26.59 5.81 -9.62
C LYS A 359 -27.11 7.25 -9.56
N GLN A 360 -28.06 7.58 -10.42
CA GLN A 360 -28.70 8.91 -10.44
C GLN A 360 -29.80 9.01 -9.39
N GLY A 361 -30.07 10.23 -8.90
CA GLY A 361 -31.16 10.50 -7.95
C GLY A 361 -30.89 10.05 -6.52
N LEU A 362 -29.61 9.85 -6.14
CA LEU A 362 -29.23 9.65 -4.75
C LEU A 362 -29.45 10.94 -3.95
N ASP A 363 -29.88 10.81 -2.70
CA ASP A 363 -29.84 11.94 -1.77
C ASP A 363 -28.38 12.36 -1.49
N LYS A 364 -28.20 13.58 -0.96
CA LYS A 364 -26.86 14.18 -0.80
C LYS A 364 -25.93 13.35 0.09
N GLU A 365 -26.46 12.73 1.14
CA GLU A 365 -25.65 11.97 2.10
C GLU A 365 -25.21 10.65 1.48
N THR A 366 -26.15 9.92 0.86
CA THR A 366 -25.84 8.68 0.14
C THR A 366 -24.88 8.94 -1.02
N GLU A 367 -25.08 10.01 -1.81
CA GLU A 367 -24.16 10.38 -2.89
C GLU A 367 -22.75 10.62 -2.34
N HIS A 368 -22.62 11.34 -1.22
CA HIS A 368 -21.32 11.60 -0.60
C HIS A 368 -20.61 10.31 -0.16
N VAL A 369 -21.32 9.38 0.48
CA VAL A 369 -20.77 8.07 0.85
C VAL A 369 -20.35 7.27 -0.39
N CYS A 370 -21.25 7.18 -1.38
CA CYS A 370 -21.02 6.42 -2.60
C CYS A 370 -19.87 6.97 -3.44
N ARG A 371 -19.74 8.31 -3.54
CA ARG A 371 -18.65 8.96 -4.26
C ARG A 371 -17.30 8.60 -3.66
N ARG A 372 -17.15 8.67 -2.34
CA ARG A 372 -15.90 8.32 -1.66
C ARG A 372 -15.45 6.87 -1.89
N LEU A 373 -16.38 5.94 -2.04
CA LEU A 373 -16.08 4.53 -2.37
C LEU A 373 -15.47 4.32 -3.76
N VAL A 374 -15.75 5.23 -4.71
CA VAL A 374 -15.33 5.08 -6.13
C VAL A 374 -14.29 6.10 -6.58
N THR A 375 -14.01 7.14 -5.79
CA THR A 375 -13.03 8.18 -6.13
C THR A 375 -11.62 7.56 -6.28
N PRO A 376 -10.97 7.70 -7.45
CA PRO A 376 -9.62 7.19 -7.63
C PRO A 376 -8.60 7.97 -6.79
N GLU A 377 -7.47 7.31 -6.49
CA GLU A 377 -6.50 7.78 -5.49
C GLU A 377 -5.98 9.20 -5.72
N LEU A 378 -5.76 9.61 -6.98
CA LEU A 378 -5.19 10.92 -7.31
C LEU A 378 -6.18 12.04 -6.98
N GLN A 379 -7.44 11.85 -7.38
CA GLN A 379 -8.50 12.81 -7.12
C GLN A 379 -8.79 12.90 -5.63
N TYR A 380 -8.85 11.75 -4.93
CA TYR A 380 -9.10 11.76 -3.50
C TYR A 380 -7.94 12.41 -2.72
N SER A 381 -6.69 12.13 -3.10
CA SER A 381 -5.51 12.79 -2.51
C SER A 381 -5.61 14.31 -2.67
N SER A 382 -5.98 14.79 -3.85
CA SER A 382 -6.15 16.23 -4.10
C SER A 382 -7.29 16.86 -3.29
N THR A 383 -8.34 16.11 -2.94
CA THR A 383 -9.43 16.60 -2.08
C THR A 383 -9.00 16.71 -0.62
N LEU A 384 -8.20 15.75 -0.14
CA LEU A 384 -7.75 15.71 1.25
C LEU A 384 -6.52 16.59 1.53
N GLN A 385 -5.74 16.90 0.50
CA GLN A 385 -4.52 17.69 0.67
C GLN A 385 -4.84 19.16 0.99
N PRO A 386 -4.28 19.73 2.08
CA PRO A 386 -4.46 21.14 2.38
C PRO A 386 -3.89 22.04 1.28
N PRO A 387 -4.50 23.22 1.02
CA PRO A 387 -3.96 24.19 0.07
C PRO A 387 -2.51 24.52 0.39
N GLN A 388 -1.65 24.59 -0.64
CA GLN A 388 -0.27 25.01 -0.45
C GLN A 388 -0.26 26.46 0.03
N GLN A 389 0.41 26.74 1.15
CA GLN A 389 0.70 28.13 1.52
C GLN A 389 1.61 28.73 0.43
N PRO A 390 1.31 29.94 -0.09
CA PRO A 390 2.16 30.57 -1.08
C PRO A 390 3.58 30.70 -0.52
N LYS A 391 4.58 30.29 -1.31
CA LYS A 391 5.98 30.52 -0.97
C LYS A 391 6.13 32.02 -0.71
N LYS A 392 6.46 32.41 0.54
CA LYS A 392 6.91 33.77 0.82
C LYS A 392 8.05 34.04 -0.15
N GLN A 393 7.82 34.96 -1.09
CA GLN A 393 8.91 35.51 -1.90
C GLN A 393 9.90 36.07 -0.89
N THR A 394 11.05 35.41 -0.78
CA THR A 394 12.20 36.01 -0.11
C THR A 394 12.64 37.16 -0.98
N SER A 395 12.17 38.35 -0.64
CA SER A 395 12.70 39.61 -1.15
C SER A 395 14.18 39.65 -0.74
N ASN A 396 15.07 39.51 -1.72
CA ASN A 396 16.48 39.83 -1.51
C ASN A 396 16.57 41.33 -1.23
N ILE A 397 17.12 41.70 -0.08
CA ILE A 397 17.74 43.00 0.16
C ILE A 397 19.24 42.74 0.22
#